data_AF-A0A974WG27-F1
#
_entry.id   AF-A0A974WG27-F1
#
_cell.length_a   1.000
_cell.length_b   1.000
_cell.length_c   1.000
_cell.angle_alpha   90.00
_cell.angle_beta   90.00
_cell.angle_gamma   90.00
#
_symmetry.space_group_name_H-M   'P 1'
#
loop_
_entity.id
_entity.type
_entity.pdbx_description
1 polymer ?
#
loop_
_entity_poly.entity_id
_entity_poly.type
_entity_poly.pdbx_seq_one_letter_code
_entity_poly.pdbx_strand_id
1 'polypeptide(L)'
;MALKTFVKINSVNNLSDARYCAGMNVNIIGFKAGIDENSVSPEQFKEITSWVSGVDYCLEFESEIDDAFKNYDAQYIQSGNQSELLKHIGEAKLIYSTELTSIDKEISSDIDYIIINGANLKDETQLNQVKELAQQFKVLLGSGFDDSDINDILDATPIAGIAITAGDEIRPGFKDYDELADVLEAIEIDEWA
;
A
#
# COMPACT_ATOMS: atom_id res chain seq x y z
N MET A 1 -10.12 4.80 -17.58
CA MET A 1 -8.75 4.31 -17.31
C MET A 1 -8.83 3.49 -16.04
N ALA A 2 -8.61 2.19 -16.15
CA ALA A 2 -8.61 1.30 -14.99
C ALA A 2 -7.23 0.66 -14.88
N LEU A 3 -6.87 0.18 -13.69
CA LEU A 3 -5.65 -0.59 -13.48
C LEU A 3 -6.01 -2.08 -13.50
N LYS A 4 -5.10 -2.90 -14.02
CA LYS A 4 -5.25 -4.37 -14.13
C LYS A 4 -5.46 -5.03 -12.75
N THR A 5 -4.97 -4.40 -11.69
CA THR A 5 -4.96 -4.98 -10.34
C THR A 5 -5.25 -3.94 -9.26
N PHE A 6 -5.45 -4.38 -8.02
CA PHE A 6 -5.60 -3.49 -6.88
C PHE A 6 -4.27 -2.79 -6.57
N VAL A 7 -4.30 -1.48 -6.34
CA VAL A 7 -3.10 -0.70 -6.04
C VAL A 7 -3.26 0.10 -4.75
N LYS A 8 -2.29 -0.05 -3.86
CA LYS A 8 -2.07 0.84 -2.73
C LYS A 8 -0.80 1.67 -2.97
N ILE A 9 -0.86 2.96 -2.70
CA ILE A 9 0.33 3.82 -2.63
C ILE A 9 0.67 4.07 -1.17
N ASN A 10 1.93 3.91 -0.77
CA ASN A 10 2.40 4.16 0.59
C ASN A 10 3.06 5.54 0.70
N SER A 11 3.08 6.06 1.93
CA SER A 11 3.90 7.22 2.33
C SER A 11 3.71 8.49 1.48
N VAL A 12 2.47 8.75 1.06
CA VAL A 12 2.11 10.03 0.45
C VAL A 12 2.09 11.12 1.51
N ASN A 13 2.68 12.27 1.21
CA ASN A 13 2.80 13.40 2.14
C ASN A 13 2.47 14.77 1.52
N ASN A 14 2.11 14.82 0.23
CA ASN A 14 1.74 16.06 -0.44
C ASN A 14 0.54 15.87 -1.40
N LEU A 15 -0.01 16.99 -1.86
CA LEU A 15 -1.23 17.02 -2.68
C LEU A 15 -1.00 16.62 -4.15
N SER A 16 0.16 16.94 -4.71
CA SER A 16 0.47 16.65 -6.12
C SER A 16 0.45 15.14 -6.35
N ASP A 17 1.12 14.41 -5.47
CA ASP A 17 1.22 12.96 -5.48
C ASP A 17 -0.16 12.31 -5.33
N ALA A 18 -0.92 12.79 -4.33
CA ALA A 18 -2.24 12.26 -4.04
C ALA A 18 -3.21 12.43 -5.22
N ARG A 19 -3.14 13.58 -5.91
CA ARG A 19 -3.94 13.84 -7.12
C ARG A 19 -3.52 12.97 -8.29
N TYR A 20 -2.22 12.79 -8.51
CA TYR A 20 -1.72 11.93 -9.56
C TYR A 20 -2.20 10.48 -9.35
N CYS A 21 -1.99 9.94 -8.15
CA CYS A 21 -2.39 8.58 -7.81
C CYS A 21 -3.92 8.38 -7.94
N ALA A 22 -4.71 9.32 -7.45
CA ALA A 22 -6.16 9.26 -7.61
C ALA A 22 -6.60 9.39 -9.08
N GLY A 23 -5.91 10.19 -9.89
CA GLY A 23 -6.15 10.29 -11.33
C GLY A 23 -5.87 8.98 -12.09
N MET A 24 -4.92 8.18 -11.61
CA MET A 24 -4.63 6.82 -12.09
C MET A 24 -5.60 5.77 -11.52
N ASN A 25 -6.61 6.16 -10.75
CA ASN A 25 -7.60 5.26 -10.13
C ASN A 25 -6.99 4.17 -9.25
N VAL A 26 -5.95 4.50 -8.46
CA VAL A 26 -5.48 3.61 -7.38
C VAL A 26 -6.58 3.39 -6.34
N ASN A 27 -6.47 2.33 -5.54
CA ASN A 27 -7.52 1.98 -4.58
C ASN A 27 -7.29 2.62 -3.20
N ILE A 28 -6.05 2.61 -2.71
CA ILE A 28 -5.71 3.11 -1.38
C ILE A 28 -4.54 4.09 -1.47
N ILE A 29 -4.64 5.22 -0.78
CA ILE A 29 -3.52 6.13 -0.52
C ILE A 29 -3.16 6.09 0.97
N GLY A 30 -1.91 5.76 1.25
CA GLY A 30 -1.35 5.66 2.59
C GLY A 30 -0.57 6.90 3.00
N PHE A 31 -0.74 7.31 4.25
CA PHE A 31 -0.08 8.44 4.87
C PHE A 31 0.62 7.97 6.14
N LYS A 32 1.89 8.32 6.32
CA LYS A 32 2.58 8.06 7.59
C LYS A 32 1.89 8.84 8.71
N ALA A 33 1.59 8.15 9.81
CA ALA A 33 0.98 8.72 10.99
C ALA A 33 1.76 8.30 12.24
N GLY A 34 1.75 9.16 13.27
CA GLY A 34 2.53 8.94 14.48
C GLY A 34 3.30 10.20 14.89
N ILE A 35 4.41 9.99 15.59
CA ILE A 35 5.22 11.06 16.21
C ILE A 35 6.49 11.34 15.37
N ASP A 36 6.73 10.56 14.33
CA ASP A 36 7.94 10.63 13.50
C ASP A 36 7.96 11.88 12.60
N GLU A 37 9.15 12.37 12.25
CA GLU A 37 9.35 13.63 11.50
C GLU A 37 8.65 13.66 10.13
N ASN A 38 8.37 12.50 9.53
CA ASN A 38 7.71 12.37 8.24
C ASN A 38 6.20 12.07 8.35
N SER A 39 5.64 12.13 9.56
CA SER A 39 4.21 11.91 9.79
C SER A 39 3.39 13.08 9.28
N VAL A 40 2.27 12.78 8.64
CA VAL A 40 1.29 13.76 8.17
C VAL A 40 0.35 14.07 9.33
N SER A 41 0.23 15.34 9.73
CA SER A 41 -0.70 15.75 10.79
C SER A 41 -2.16 15.59 10.35
N PRO A 42 -3.14 15.56 11.28
CA PRO A 42 -4.56 15.52 10.93
C PRO A 42 -4.98 16.69 10.03
N GLU A 43 -4.43 17.89 10.27
CA GLU A 43 -4.70 19.08 9.47
C GLU A 43 -4.16 18.95 8.05
N GLN A 44 -2.90 18.49 7.89
CA GLN A 44 -2.28 18.28 6.59
C GLN A 44 -2.97 17.16 5.82
N PHE A 45 -3.33 16.07 6.50
CA PHE A 45 -4.11 14.97 5.93
C PHE A 45 -5.44 15.50 5.39
N LYS A 46 -6.17 16.28 6.18
CA LYS A 46 -7.44 16.88 5.77
C LYS A 46 -7.28 17.85 4.60
N GLU A 47 -6.20 18.63 4.59
CA GLU A 47 -5.88 19.52 3.47
C GLU A 47 -5.72 18.71 2.19
N ILE A 48 -4.88 17.67 2.18
CA ILE A 48 -4.62 16.83 1.00
C ILE A 48 -5.91 16.12 0.53
N THR A 49 -6.59 15.44 1.45
CA THR A 49 -7.75 14.60 1.14
C THR A 49 -8.98 15.42 0.70
N SER A 50 -9.09 16.70 1.08
CA SER A 50 -10.18 17.57 0.62
C SER A 50 -10.19 17.84 -0.89
N TRP A 51 -9.09 17.55 -1.59
CA TRP A 51 -8.93 17.75 -3.03
C TRP A 51 -8.86 16.43 -3.80
N VAL A 52 -8.99 15.30 -3.12
CA VAL A 52 -8.82 13.96 -3.69
C VAL A 52 -10.08 13.15 -3.40
N SER A 53 -10.56 12.38 -4.36
CA SER A 53 -11.79 11.60 -4.23
C SER A 53 -11.69 10.30 -5.01
N GLY A 54 -12.47 9.29 -4.63
CA GLY A 54 -12.50 8.00 -5.34
C GLY A 54 -11.42 7.02 -4.91
N VAL A 55 -10.75 7.30 -3.80
CA VAL A 55 -9.74 6.44 -3.16
C VAL A 55 -10.10 6.25 -1.69
N ASP A 56 -9.73 5.11 -1.11
CA ASP A 56 -9.73 4.93 0.33
C ASP A 56 -8.40 5.43 0.92
N TYR A 57 -8.39 5.79 2.20
CA TYR A 57 -7.21 6.27 2.90
C TYR A 57 -6.74 5.29 3.97
N CYS A 58 -5.42 5.21 4.10
CA CYS A 58 -4.75 4.37 5.08
C CYS A 58 -3.77 5.20 5.92
N LEU A 59 -3.78 4.98 7.24
CA LEU A 59 -2.74 5.50 8.13
C LEU A 59 -1.67 4.43 8.38
N GLU A 60 -0.41 4.80 8.22
CA GLU A 60 0.73 3.92 8.31
C GLU A 60 1.53 4.21 9.59
N PHE A 61 1.63 3.20 10.45
CA PHE A 61 2.34 3.31 11.73
C PHE A 61 3.58 2.42 11.74
N GLU A 62 4.74 3.01 12.02
CA GLU A 62 6.01 2.25 12.15
C GLU A 62 6.12 1.55 13.52
N SER A 63 5.51 2.13 14.56
CA SER A 63 5.59 1.62 15.94
C SER A 63 4.21 1.42 16.56
N GLU A 64 3.82 2.27 17.51
CA GLU A 64 2.52 2.18 18.20
C GLU A 64 1.43 2.93 17.43
N ILE A 65 0.21 2.40 17.50
CA ILE A 65 -0.97 3.03 16.94
C ILE A 65 -1.57 3.92 18.03
N ASP A 66 -1.37 5.23 17.90
CA ASP A 66 -1.96 6.22 18.81
C ASP A 66 -3.44 6.41 18.46
N ASP A 67 -4.33 6.37 19.46
CA ASP A 67 -5.76 6.69 19.36
C ASP A 67 -6.05 8.03 18.67
N ALA A 68 -5.08 8.94 18.61
CA ALA A 68 -5.13 10.15 17.78
C ALA A 68 -5.45 9.88 16.30
N PHE A 69 -5.25 8.65 15.82
CA PHE A 69 -5.66 8.20 14.48
C PHE A 69 -7.17 8.40 14.21
N LYS A 70 -8.01 8.40 15.27
CA LYS A 70 -9.46 8.64 15.17
C LYS A 70 -9.80 10.06 14.72
N ASN A 71 -8.84 10.98 14.71
CA ASN A 71 -9.01 12.34 14.17
C ASN A 71 -8.84 12.41 12.65
N TYR A 72 -8.41 11.32 12.01
CA TYR A 72 -8.27 11.20 10.58
C TYR A 72 -9.48 10.44 10.02
N ASP A 73 -10.00 10.89 8.87
CA ASP A 73 -11.08 10.20 8.17
C ASP A 73 -10.53 9.08 7.26
N ALA A 74 -9.78 8.15 7.86
CA ALA A 74 -9.13 7.04 7.17
C ALA A 74 -9.86 5.72 7.43
N GLN A 75 -10.00 4.90 6.38
CA GLN A 75 -10.74 3.63 6.44
C GLN A 75 -9.84 2.46 6.85
N TYR A 76 -8.53 2.60 6.66
CA TYR A 76 -7.53 1.57 6.91
C TYR A 76 -6.46 2.05 7.88
N ILE A 77 -5.91 1.10 8.64
CA ILE A 77 -4.66 1.28 9.38
C ILE A 77 -3.67 0.19 8.96
N GLN A 78 -2.39 0.56 8.89
CA GLN A 78 -1.30 -0.32 8.50
C GLN A 78 -0.21 -0.32 9.57
N SER A 79 0.30 -1.52 9.90
CA SER A 79 1.46 -1.67 10.78
C SER A 79 2.20 -2.98 10.48
N GLY A 80 3.48 -3.04 10.84
CA GLY A 80 4.26 -4.28 10.90
C GLY A 80 4.07 -5.08 12.19
N ASN A 81 3.24 -4.61 13.12
CA ASN A 81 2.90 -5.34 14.34
C ASN A 81 1.45 -5.83 14.28
N GLN A 82 1.26 -7.12 13.94
CA GLN A 82 -0.06 -7.74 13.87
C GLN A 82 -0.82 -7.61 15.20
N SER A 83 -0.15 -7.84 16.34
CA SER A 83 -0.81 -7.78 17.65
C SER A 83 -1.33 -6.38 17.97
N GLU A 84 -0.68 -5.33 17.46
CA GLU A 84 -1.14 -3.95 17.61
C GLU A 84 -2.39 -3.70 16.75
N LEU A 85 -2.37 -4.10 15.48
CA LEU A 85 -3.51 -3.95 14.56
C LEU A 85 -4.78 -4.59 15.11
N LEU A 86 -4.66 -5.79 15.71
CA LEU A 86 -5.81 -6.54 16.21
C LEU A 86 -6.52 -5.86 17.39
N LYS A 87 -5.90 -4.86 18.05
CA LYS A 87 -6.58 -4.07 19.08
C LYS A 87 -7.65 -3.14 18.50
N HIS A 88 -7.59 -2.86 17.21
CA HIS A 88 -8.45 -1.89 16.51
C HIS A 88 -9.46 -2.56 15.56
N ILE A 89 -9.72 -3.86 15.75
CA ILE A 89 -10.78 -4.57 15.00
C ILE A 89 -12.11 -3.86 15.19
N GLY A 90 -12.77 -3.55 14.07
CA GLY A 90 -14.05 -2.86 14.04
C GLY A 90 -13.96 -1.33 14.14
N GLU A 91 -12.77 -0.78 14.42
CA GLU A 91 -12.51 0.67 14.33
C GLU A 91 -12.05 1.05 12.91
N ALA A 92 -11.23 0.21 12.28
CA ALA A 92 -10.74 0.37 10.91
C ALA A 92 -10.50 -1.00 10.26
N LYS A 93 -10.31 -1.01 8.95
CA LYS A 93 -9.78 -2.17 8.22
C LYS A 93 -8.28 -2.30 8.46
N LEU A 94 -7.78 -3.52 8.52
CA LEU A 94 -6.42 -3.81 8.99
C LEU A 94 -5.50 -4.26 7.85
N ILE A 95 -4.35 -3.61 7.71
CA ILE A 95 -3.31 -3.98 6.75
C ILE A 95 -2.04 -4.37 7.52
N TYR A 96 -1.64 -5.64 7.42
CA TYR A 96 -0.40 -6.13 8.02
C TYR A 96 0.74 -6.05 7.00
N SER A 97 1.79 -5.27 7.29
CA SER A 97 2.94 -5.10 6.38
C SER A 97 4.20 -5.76 6.95
N THR A 98 4.74 -6.75 6.25
CA THR A 98 5.90 -7.51 6.74
C THR A 98 6.84 -7.93 5.63
N GLU A 99 8.08 -8.24 6.00
CA GLU A 99 9.02 -8.96 5.14
C GLU A 99 8.57 -10.41 4.96
N LEU A 100 8.72 -10.97 3.74
CA LEU A 100 8.42 -12.37 3.47
C LEU A 100 9.14 -13.32 4.42
N THR A 101 10.38 -12.99 4.78
CA THR A 101 11.23 -13.79 5.68
C THR A 101 10.81 -13.71 7.15
N SER A 102 10.08 -12.67 7.53
CA SER A 102 9.68 -12.38 8.92
C SER A 102 8.19 -12.60 9.15
N ILE A 103 7.47 -13.11 8.16
CA ILE A 103 6.03 -13.30 8.25
C ILE A 103 5.68 -14.25 9.40
N ASP A 104 4.68 -13.84 10.17
CA ASP A 104 4.15 -14.66 11.24
C ASP A 104 3.56 -15.96 10.68
N LYS A 105 3.79 -17.07 11.39
CA LYS A 105 3.25 -18.38 11.01
C LYS A 105 1.74 -18.44 11.11
N GLU A 106 1.15 -17.59 11.95
CA GLU A 106 -0.28 -17.53 12.23
C GLU A 106 -0.76 -16.10 12.02
N ILE A 107 -1.34 -15.86 10.86
CA ILE A 107 -1.94 -14.57 10.50
C ILE A 107 -3.42 -14.62 10.83
N SER A 108 -3.91 -13.60 11.53
CA SER A 108 -5.34 -13.54 11.90
C SER A 108 -6.23 -13.38 10.68
N SER A 109 -7.40 -14.03 10.68
CA SER A 109 -8.42 -13.84 9.65
C SER A 109 -9.07 -12.45 9.66
N ASP A 110 -8.87 -11.66 10.72
CA ASP A 110 -9.36 -10.29 10.82
C ASP A 110 -8.50 -9.29 10.02
N ILE A 111 -7.35 -9.71 9.48
CA ILE A 111 -6.52 -8.88 8.60
C ILE A 111 -7.14 -8.81 7.21
N ASP A 112 -7.45 -7.59 6.73
CA ASP A 112 -8.06 -7.37 5.42
C ASP A 112 -7.06 -7.57 4.27
N TYR A 113 -5.82 -7.10 4.44
CA TYR A 113 -4.74 -7.22 3.45
C TYR A 113 -3.39 -7.47 4.13
N ILE A 114 -2.52 -8.21 3.44
CA ILE A 114 -1.13 -8.41 3.85
C ILE A 114 -0.22 -7.80 2.79
N ILE A 115 0.66 -6.88 3.17
CA ILE A 115 1.72 -6.38 2.30
C ILE A 115 2.98 -7.22 2.54
N ILE A 116 3.51 -7.81 1.46
CA ILE A 116 4.74 -8.61 1.50
C ILE A 116 5.87 -7.82 0.85
N ASN A 117 6.88 -7.51 1.66
CA ASN A 117 8.12 -6.87 1.24
C ASN A 117 9.27 -7.87 1.15
N GLY A 118 10.33 -7.50 0.43
CA GLY A 118 11.59 -8.25 0.35
C GLY A 118 11.52 -9.60 -0.39
N ALA A 119 10.44 -9.85 -1.15
CA ALA A 119 10.30 -11.09 -1.92
C ALA A 119 11.15 -11.04 -3.20
N ASN A 120 11.99 -12.04 -3.42
CA ASN A 120 12.66 -12.28 -4.69
C ASN A 120 11.88 -13.30 -5.51
N LEU A 121 11.01 -12.85 -6.40
CA LEU A 121 10.12 -13.71 -7.17
C LEU A 121 10.82 -14.55 -8.25
N LYS A 122 12.10 -14.29 -8.53
CA LYS A 122 12.95 -15.16 -9.37
C LYS A 122 13.40 -16.42 -8.64
N ASP A 123 13.28 -16.44 -7.31
CA ASP A 123 13.47 -17.64 -6.49
C ASP A 123 12.14 -18.42 -6.43
N GLU A 124 12.13 -19.64 -7.00
CA GLU A 124 10.93 -20.50 -7.02
C GLU A 124 10.37 -20.78 -5.62
N THR A 125 11.22 -20.83 -4.58
CA THR A 125 10.79 -21.07 -3.20
C THR A 125 9.97 -19.89 -2.71
N GLN A 126 10.49 -18.67 -2.87
CA GLN A 126 9.82 -17.45 -2.42
C GLN A 126 8.56 -17.16 -3.23
N LEU A 127 8.62 -17.40 -4.55
CA LEU A 127 7.45 -17.33 -5.42
C LEU A 127 6.32 -18.26 -4.94
N ASN A 128 6.65 -19.51 -4.59
CA ASN A 128 5.66 -20.45 -4.07
C ASN A 128 5.12 -20.01 -2.70
N GLN A 129 5.94 -19.46 -1.81
CA GLN A 129 5.48 -18.91 -0.53
C GLN A 129 4.46 -17.78 -0.74
N VAL A 130 4.74 -16.83 -1.66
CA VAL A 130 3.81 -15.75 -1.98
C VAL A 130 2.49 -16.30 -2.55
N LYS A 131 2.55 -17.31 -3.43
CA LYS A 131 1.36 -17.97 -3.99
C LYS A 131 0.52 -18.65 -2.91
N GLU A 132 1.15 -19.38 -1.99
CA GLU A 132 0.46 -20.08 -0.89
C GLU A 132 -0.24 -19.10 0.07
N LEU A 133 0.41 -17.96 0.35
CA LEU A 133 -0.20 -16.88 1.15
C LEU A 133 -1.37 -16.23 0.41
N ALA A 134 -1.20 -15.92 -0.87
CA ALA A 134 -2.22 -15.29 -1.71
C ALA A 134 -3.46 -16.17 -1.95
N GLN A 135 -3.36 -17.49 -1.78
CA GLN A 135 -4.52 -18.39 -1.78
C GLN A 135 -5.39 -18.28 -0.53
N GLN A 136 -4.82 -17.82 0.59
CA GLN A 136 -5.48 -17.77 1.90
C GLN A 136 -5.88 -16.36 2.30
N PHE A 137 -5.11 -15.36 1.87
CA PHE A 137 -5.24 -13.96 2.25
C PHE A 137 -5.15 -13.05 1.04
N LYS A 138 -5.67 -11.82 1.17
CA LYS A 138 -5.48 -10.79 0.14
C LYS A 138 -4.07 -10.20 0.25
N VAL A 139 -3.15 -10.78 -0.50
CA VAL A 139 -1.76 -10.34 -0.52
C VAL A 139 -1.58 -9.19 -1.51
N LEU A 140 -0.95 -8.12 -1.05
CA LEU A 140 -0.39 -7.05 -1.87
C LEU A 140 1.14 -7.24 -1.91
N LEU A 141 1.72 -7.28 -3.10
CA LEU A 141 3.17 -7.31 -3.23
C LEU A 141 3.74 -5.91 -3.07
N GLY A 142 4.62 -5.69 -2.09
CA GLY A 142 5.18 -4.38 -1.75
C GLY A 142 6.54 -4.06 -2.39
N SER A 143 7.21 -5.07 -2.96
CA SER A 143 8.52 -4.94 -3.60
C SER A 143 8.84 -6.20 -4.42
N GLY A 144 9.95 -6.17 -5.18
CA GLY A 144 10.41 -7.34 -5.95
C GLY A 144 9.78 -7.47 -7.33
N PHE A 145 9.29 -6.34 -7.85
CA PHE A 145 8.75 -6.16 -9.20
C PHE A 145 9.18 -4.79 -9.74
N ASP A 146 9.11 -4.65 -11.05
CA ASP A 146 9.26 -3.39 -11.79
C ASP A 146 8.24 -3.31 -12.94
N ASP A 147 8.26 -2.23 -13.72
CA ASP A 147 7.37 -2.04 -14.87
C ASP A 147 7.50 -3.14 -15.93
N SER A 148 8.69 -3.76 -16.03
CA SER A 148 9.00 -4.76 -17.03
C SER A 148 8.48 -6.16 -16.70
N ASP A 149 8.33 -6.50 -15.42
CA ASP A 149 7.94 -7.84 -14.97
C ASP A 149 6.59 -7.90 -14.21
N ILE A 150 6.02 -6.76 -13.81
CA ILE A 150 4.79 -6.73 -13.01
C ILE A 150 3.62 -7.46 -13.66
N ASN A 151 3.43 -7.33 -14.97
CA ASN A 151 2.33 -7.99 -15.67
C ASN A 151 2.45 -9.52 -15.64
N ASP A 152 3.67 -10.04 -15.81
CA ASP A 152 3.94 -11.49 -15.75
C ASP A 152 3.71 -12.02 -14.33
N ILE A 153 4.10 -11.23 -13.31
CA ILE A 153 3.86 -11.58 -11.90
C ILE A 153 2.36 -11.65 -11.59
N LEU A 154 1.59 -10.66 -12.05
CA LEU A 154 0.14 -10.61 -11.88
C LEU A 154 -0.55 -11.80 -12.57
N ASP A 155 -0.05 -12.24 -13.72
CA ASP A 155 -0.61 -13.39 -14.44
C ASP A 155 -0.17 -14.73 -13.82
N ALA A 156 1.01 -14.78 -13.21
CA ALA A 156 1.58 -16.00 -12.62
C ALA A 156 1.18 -16.26 -11.16
N THR A 157 0.66 -15.26 -10.45
CA THR A 157 0.35 -15.32 -9.01
C THR A 157 -1.08 -14.89 -8.73
N PRO A 158 -1.75 -15.47 -7.71
CA PRO A 158 -3.11 -15.07 -7.34
C PRO A 158 -3.12 -13.89 -6.36
N ILE A 159 -2.10 -13.01 -6.38
CA ILE A 159 -2.04 -11.85 -5.49
C ILE A 159 -3.24 -10.92 -5.75
N ALA A 160 -3.70 -10.25 -4.69
CA ALA A 160 -4.82 -9.33 -4.80
C ALA A 160 -4.40 -8.01 -5.47
N GLY A 161 -3.12 -7.65 -5.42
CA GLY A 161 -2.63 -6.37 -5.89
C GLY A 161 -1.18 -6.08 -5.55
N ILE A 162 -0.82 -4.82 -5.65
CA ILE A 162 0.50 -4.29 -5.31
C ILE A 162 0.41 -3.11 -4.34
N ALA A 163 1.49 -2.90 -3.60
CA ALA A 163 1.73 -1.71 -2.82
C ALA A 163 3.02 -1.05 -3.29
N ILE A 164 2.96 0.24 -3.64
CA ILE A 164 4.12 1.00 -4.14
C ILE A 164 4.39 2.14 -3.16
N THR A 165 5.62 2.29 -2.70
CA THR A 165 5.99 3.41 -1.82
C THR A 165 6.31 4.63 -2.66
N ALA A 166 5.56 5.73 -2.46
CA ALA A 166 5.92 7.00 -3.06
C ALA A 166 7.27 7.45 -2.49
N GLY A 167 8.29 7.60 -3.34
CA GLY A 167 9.65 7.96 -2.91
C GLY A 167 9.71 9.26 -2.10
N ASP A 168 10.81 9.46 -1.39
CA ASP A 168 11.04 10.66 -0.58
C ASP A 168 11.16 11.92 -1.45
N GLU A 169 10.54 13.00 -0.98
CA GLU A 169 10.61 14.31 -1.63
C GLU A 169 12.00 14.92 -1.42
N ILE A 170 12.86 14.83 -2.42
CA ILE A 170 14.23 15.38 -2.34
C ILE A 170 14.15 16.90 -2.13
N ARG A 171 13.17 17.57 -2.77
CA ARG A 171 12.81 19.00 -2.57
C ARG A 171 11.34 19.22 -2.91
N PRO A 172 10.67 20.25 -2.35
CA PRO A 172 9.26 20.54 -2.65
C PRO A 172 8.96 20.58 -4.17
N GLY A 173 8.10 19.68 -4.63
CA GLY A 173 7.73 19.49 -6.03
C GLY A 173 8.72 18.67 -6.88
N PHE A 174 9.70 17.98 -6.29
CA PHE A 174 10.70 17.18 -6.99
C PHE A 174 10.94 15.83 -6.28
N LYS A 175 10.37 14.77 -6.84
CA LYS A 175 10.54 13.35 -6.46
C LYS A 175 11.00 12.56 -7.68
N ASP A 176 11.66 11.43 -7.42
CA ASP A 176 11.94 10.41 -8.43
C ASP A 176 10.62 9.67 -8.71
N TYR A 177 9.83 10.23 -9.63
CA TYR A 177 8.47 9.79 -9.95
C TYR A 177 8.42 8.69 -10.99
N ASP A 178 9.53 8.51 -11.69
CA ASP A 178 9.59 7.72 -12.92
C ASP A 178 9.21 6.27 -12.60
N GLU A 179 9.76 5.67 -11.54
CA GLU A 179 9.45 4.27 -11.18
C GLU A 179 7.97 4.04 -10.80
N LEU A 180 7.34 4.96 -10.06
CA LEU A 180 5.93 4.82 -9.70
C LEU A 180 5.03 5.01 -10.91
N ALA A 181 5.32 6.00 -11.75
CA ALA A 181 4.55 6.27 -12.96
C ALA A 181 4.67 5.10 -13.96
N ASP A 182 5.90 4.63 -14.21
CA ASP A 182 6.20 3.55 -15.12
C ASP A 182 5.45 2.26 -14.74
N VAL A 183 5.44 1.90 -13.44
CA VAL A 183 4.68 0.74 -12.96
C VAL A 183 3.18 0.92 -13.16
N LEU A 184 2.61 2.10 -12.83
CA LEU A 184 1.18 2.34 -12.98
C LEU A 184 0.73 2.33 -14.43
N GLU A 185 1.52 2.93 -15.33
CA GLU A 185 1.29 2.91 -16.77
C GLU A 185 1.42 1.49 -17.34
N ALA A 186 2.37 0.70 -16.86
CA ALA A 186 2.55 -0.69 -17.30
C ALA A 186 1.33 -1.58 -16.99
N ILE A 187 0.60 -1.30 -15.91
CA ILE A 187 -0.61 -2.06 -15.52
C ILE A 187 -1.91 -1.35 -15.91
N GLU A 188 -1.84 -0.24 -16.64
CA GLU A 188 -3.02 0.46 -17.13
C GLU A 188 -3.74 -0.37 -18.19
N ILE A 189 -5.06 -0.39 -18.12
CA ILE A 189 -5.93 -1.02 -19.11
C ILE A 189 -6.83 0.01 -19.78
N ASP A 190 -6.79 0.02 -21.12
CA ASP A 190 -7.75 0.75 -21.94
C ASP A 190 -9.11 0.07 -21.87
N GLU A 191 -10.15 0.80 -21.45
CA GLU A 191 -11.53 0.31 -21.36
C GLU A 191 -12.18 0.05 -22.74
N TRP A 192 -11.41 0.08 -23.83
CA TRP A 192 -11.87 0.02 -25.23
C TRP A 192 -11.11 -0.98 -26.11
N ALA A 193 -10.44 -1.98 -25.53
CA ALA A 193 -9.80 -3.07 -26.26
C ALA A 193 -10.68 -4.33 -26.37
#